data_AF-A0AAU7FD43-F1
#
_entry.id   AF-A0AAU7FD43-F1
#
_cell.length_a   1.000
_cell.length_b   1.000
_cell.length_c   1.000
_cell.angle_alpha   90.00
_cell.angle_beta   90.00
_cell.angle_gamma   90.00
#
_symmetry.space_group_name_H-M   'P 1'
#
loop_
_entity.id
_entity.type
_entity.pdbx_description
1 polymer ?
#
loop_
_entity_poly.entity_id
_entity_poly.type
_entity_poly.pdbx_seq_one_letter_code
_entity_poly.pdbx_strand_id
1 'polypeptide(L)' 'MRRACRAAGVLPAPLRYRNHAGEWKTDPRQTGSEVSEWLYNFGPDRLMLQLRFLDGQLQDVKTLGYGH' A
#
# COMPACT_ATOMS: atom_id res chain seq x y z
N MET A 1 7.40 -16.19 16.68
CA MET A 1 7.93 -14.81 16.53
C MET A 1 6.94 -14.01 15.70
N ARG A 2 6.60 -12.78 16.09
CA ARG A 2 5.69 -11.91 15.31
C ARG A 2 6.55 -11.00 14.43
N ARG A 3 6.50 -11.15 13.10
CA ARG A 3 7.17 -10.24 12.16
C ARG A 3 6.10 -9.47 11.41
N ALA A 4 6.08 -8.16 11.60
CA ALA A 4 5.36 -7.24 10.74
C ALA A 4 6.40 -6.61 9.80
N CYS A 5 6.25 -6.83 8.51
CA CYS A 5 7.04 -6.11 7.52
C CYS A 5 6.16 -5.02 6.91
N ARG A 6 6.58 -3.77 7.06
CA ARG A 6 6.07 -2.65 6.28
C ARG A 6 6.74 -2.73 4.92
N ALA A 7 5.97 -2.93 3.85
CA ALA A 7 6.47 -2.61 2.52
C ALA A 7 6.70 -1.10 2.50
N ALA A 8 7.89 -0.67 2.06
CA ALA A 8 8.29 0.73 2.08
C ALA A 8 7.18 1.59 1.42
N GLY A 9 6.65 2.56 2.18
CA GLY A 9 5.68 3.50 1.65
C GLY A 9 6.29 4.22 0.46
N VAL A 10 5.54 4.29 -0.65
CA VAL A 10 5.96 5.10 -1.79
C VAL A 10 6.03 6.54 -1.29
N LEU A 11 7.23 7.14 -1.26
CA LEU A 11 7.36 8.57 -0.96
C LEU A 11 6.36 9.34 -1.84
N PRO A 12 5.69 10.35 -1.28
CA PRO A 12 4.62 11.01 -2.00
C PRO A 12 5.28 11.75 -3.19
N ALA A 13 5.13 11.16 -4.38
CA ALA A 13 5.64 11.68 -5.63
C ALA A 13 4.62 12.63 -6.24
N PRO A 14 5.02 13.58 -7.11
CA PRO A 14 4.07 14.39 -7.87
C PRO A 14 3.05 13.51 -8.57
N LEU A 15 1.76 13.89 -8.48
CA LEU A 15 0.67 13.14 -9.08
C LEU A 15 0.90 13.04 -10.59
N ARG A 16 1.03 11.81 -11.08
CA ARG A 16 1.17 11.52 -12.51
C ARG A 16 -0.12 10.87 -13.01
N TYR A 17 -0.81 11.54 -13.92
CA TYR A 17 -2.10 11.09 -14.46
C TYR A 17 -2.07 11.09 -15.98
N ARG A 18 -2.99 10.33 -16.59
CA ARG A 18 -3.20 10.32 -18.03
C ARG A 18 -4.41 11.19 -18.36
N ASN A 19 -4.25 12.19 -19.22
CA ASN A 19 -5.37 13.05 -19.63
C ASN A 19 -6.25 12.36 -20.70
N HIS A 20 -7.36 12.99 -21.09
CA HIS A 20 -8.29 12.44 -22.09
C HIS A 20 -7.65 12.25 -23.48
N ALA A 21 -6.58 13.00 -23.79
CA ALA A 21 -5.79 12.85 -25.02
C ALA A 21 -4.78 11.69 -24.92
N GLY A 22 -4.73 10.99 -23.78
CA GLY A 22 -3.84 9.86 -23.56
C GLY A 22 -2.41 10.26 -23.15
N GLU A 23 -2.13 11.54 -22.93
CA GLU A 23 -0.83 12.04 -22.53
C GLU A 23 -0.62 11.88 -21.01
N TRP A 24 0.59 11.51 -20.61
CA TRP A 24 1.00 11.55 -19.21
C TRP A 24 1.31 12.99 -18.80
N LYS A 25 0.62 13.51 -17.80
CA LYS A 25 0.92 14.78 -17.13
C LYS A 25 1.41 14.49 -15.72
N THR A 26 2.36 15.28 -15.28
CA THR A 26 2.84 15.31 -13.90
C THR A 26 2.44 16.66 -13.33
N ASP A 27 1.68 16.67 -12.24
CA ASP A 27 1.33 17.90 -11.53
C ASP A 27 2.23 18.04 -10.30
N PRO A 28 3.21 18.97 -10.30
CA PRO A 28 4.10 19.17 -9.15
C PRO A 28 3.39 19.85 -7.96
N ARG A 29 2.19 20.38 -8.14
CA ARG A 29 1.40 21.02 -7.08
C ARG A 29 0.53 20.03 -6.31
N GLN A 30 0.34 18.83 -6.85
CA GLN A 30 -0.41 17.76 -6.23
C GLN A 30 0.53 16.59 -5.97
N THR A 31 0.54 16.11 -4.74
CA THR A 31 1.25 14.88 -4.41
C THR A 31 0.31 13.70 -4.53
N GLY A 32 0.73 12.63 -5.18
CA GLY A 32 -0.02 11.38 -5.16
C GLY A 32 -0.13 10.89 -3.72
N SER A 33 -1.28 10.30 -3.38
CA SER A 33 -1.48 9.72 -2.05
C SER A 33 -0.45 8.64 -1.76
N GLU A 34 0.09 8.62 -0.55
CA GLU A 34 0.99 7.57 -0.07
C GLU A 34 0.17 6.30 0.15
N VAL A 35 0.48 5.25 -0.62
CA VAL A 35 -0.05 3.91 -0.37
C VAL A 35 1.01 3.10 0.37
N SER A 36 0.63 2.53 1.51
CA SER A 36 1.47 1.64 2.31
C SER A 36 0.77 0.33 2.56
N GLU A 37 1.48 -0.80 2.38
CA GLU A 37 0.95 -2.13 2.64
C GLU A 37 1.75 -2.83 3.74
N TRP A 38 1.06 -3.36 4.75
CA TRP A 38 1.67 -4.07 5.87
C TRP A 38 1.20 -5.51 5.86
N LEU A 39 2.14 -6.44 6.02
CA LEU A 39 1.86 -7.87 6.10
C LEU A 39 2.19 -8.39 7.49
N TYR A 40 1.20 -8.99 8.15
CA TYR A 40 1.37 -9.73 9.39
C TYR A 40 1.32 -11.23 9.09
N ASN A 41 2.47 -11.89 9.24
CA ASN A 41 2.57 -13.35 9.16
C ASN A 41 2.50 -13.95 10.58
N PHE A 42 1.50 -14.80 10.81
CA PHE A 42 1.26 -15.47 12.10
C PHE A 42 1.78 -16.92 12.14
N GLY A 43 2.42 -17.39 11.08
CA GLY A 43 2.89 -18.77 10.91
C GLY A 43 1.90 -19.68 10.17
N PRO A 44 2.21 -20.98 10.08
CA PRO A 44 1.48 -21.94 9.24
C PRO A 44 0.09 -22.28 9.76
N ASP A 45 -0.18 -22.08 11.05
CA ASP A 45 -1.45 -22.50 11.66
C ASP A 45 -2.51 -21.38 11.67
N ARG A 46 -2.17 -20.18 11.19
CA ARG A 46 -3.05 -19.00 11.25
C ARG A 46 -2.99 -18.19 9.96
N LEU A 47 -4.14 -17.72 9.50
CA LEU A 47 -4.25 -16.87 8.31
C LEU A 47 -3.47 -15.57 8.50
N MET A 48 -2.69 -15.17 7.50
CA MET A 48 -1.98 -13.89 7.49
C MET A 48 -2.95 -12.73 7.29
N LEU A 49 -2.54 -11.53 7.70
CA LEU A 49 -3.29 -10.29 7.52
C LEU A 49 -2.52 -9.32 6.65
N GLN A 50 -3.15 -8.77 5.62
CA GLN A 50 -2.66 -7.60 4.90
C GLN A 50 -3.51 -6.38 5.27
N LEU A 51 -2.82 -5.29 5.60
CA LEU A 51 -3.42 -3.97 5.84
C LEU A 51 -2.99 -3.02 4.73
N ARG A 52 -3.94 -2.29 4.14
CA ARG A 52 -3.65 -1.24 3.16
C ARG A 52 -3.99 0.12 3.75
N PHE A 53 -3.01 1.01 3.71
CA PHE A 53 -3.15 2.39 4.16
C PHE A 53 -3.09 3.35 2.96
N LEU A 54 -3.89 4.41 3.02
CA LEU A 54 -3.84 5.56 2.12
C LEU A 54 -3.61 6.80 2.97
N ASP A 55 -2.53 7.53 2.72
CA ASP A 55 -2.13 8.72 3.48
C ASP A 55 -2.09 8.46 5.00
N GLY A 56 -1.57 7.28 5.39
CA GLY A 56 -1.46 6.84 6.77
C GLY A 56 -2.76 6.36 7.42
N GLN A 57 -3.90 6.45 6.72
CA GLN A 57 -5.19 5.96 7.20
C GLN A 57 -5.48 4.54 6.70
N LEU A 58 -5.95 3.66 7.58
CA LEU A 58 -6.30 2.30 7.21
C LEU A 58 -7.54 2.31 6.31
N GLN A 59 -7.40 1.81 5.09
CA GLN A 59 -8.48 1.76 4.11
C GLN A 59 -9.02 0.35 3.89
N ASP A 60 -8.19 -0.67 4.04
CA ASP A 60 -8.60 -2.05 3.78
C ASP A 60 -7.85 -3.05 4.67
N VAL A 61 -8.57 -4.11 5.03
CA VAL A 61 -8.09 -5.22 5.84
C VAL A 61 -8.51 -6.51 5.16
N LYS A 62 -7.54 -7.34 4.77
CA LYS A 62 -7.83 -8.64 4.16
C LYS A 62 -7.03 -9.76 4.79
N THR A 63 -7.69 -10.89 4.97
CA THR A 63 -7.04 -12.16 5.29
C THR A 63 -6.46 -12.78 4.03
N LEU A 64 -5.23 -13.26 4.14
CA LEU A 64 -4.55 -14.04 3.11
C LEU A 64 -4.51 -15.52 3.53
N GLY A 65 -3.77 -16.34 2.79
CA GLY A 65 -3.48 -17.73 3.19
C GLY A 65 -2.61 -17.80 4.45
N TYR A 66 -2.19 -19.03 4.78
CA TYR A 66 -1.26 -19.31 5.86
C TYR A 66 0.16 -18.85 5.49
N GLY A 67 0.93 -18.45 6.48
CA GLY A 67 2.32 -18.05 6.29
C GLY A 67 3.30 -19.21 6.47
N HIS A 68 4.52 -19.04 5.97
CA HIS A 68 5.65 -19.94 6.22
C HIS A 68 6.48 -19.47 7.42
#